data_AF-A0A7X8RMV8-F1
#
_entry.id   AF-A0A7X8RMV8-F1
#
_cell.length_a   1.000
_cell.length_b   1.000
_cell.length_c   1.000
_cell.angle_alpha   90.00
_cell.angle_beta   90.00
_cell.angle_gamma   90.00
#
_symmetry.space_group_name_H-M   'P 1'
#
loop_
_entity.id
_entity.type
_entity.pdbx_description
1 polymer ?
#
loop_
_entity_poly.entity_id
_entity_poly.type
_entity_poly.pdbx_seq_one_letter_code
_entity_poly.pdbx_strand_id
1 'polypeptide(L)'
;METDKLKEQNRIDLEPFYQALEDDPKLLEEALEILLGMVNFEPKSIKKLALIIKDDSRNLYNEIAELSKSNQDKGNSPSCCGGH
;
A
#
# COMPACT_ATOMS: atom_id res chain seq x y z
N MET A 1 -10.88 -28.94 -19.58
CA MET A 1 -9.88 -28.31 -20.49
C MET A 1 -10.27 -26.89 -20.94
N GLU A 2 -11.17 -26.20 -20.23
CA GLU A 2 -11.47 -24.76 -20.48
C GLU A 2 -11.01 -23.85 -19.33
N THR A 3 -10.94 -24.37 -18.10
CA THR A 3 -10.54 -23.63 -16.90
C THR A 3 -9.05 -23.34 -16.80
N ASP A 4 -8.21 -24.12 -17.48
CA ASP A 4 -6.75 -23.93 -17.46
C ASP A 4 -6.30 -22.84 -18.45
N LYS A 5 -7.04 -22.62 -19.54
CA LYS A 5 -6.77 -21.54 -20.51
C LYS A 5 -7.04 -20.14 -19.95
N LEU A 6 -8.00 -20.00 -19.03
CA LEU A 6 -8.29 -18.74 -18.32
C LEU A 6 -7.24 -18.42 -17.24
N LYS A 7 -6.58 -19.44 -16.67
CA LYS A 7 -5.50 -19.26 -15.69
C LYS A 7 -4.21 -18.78 -16.36
N GLU A 8 -3.95 -19.16 -17.61
CA GLU A 8 -2.78 -18.72 -18.38
C GLU A 8 -2.90 -17.27 -18.87
N GLN A 9 -4.11 -16.79 -19.19
CA GLN A 9 -4.32 -15.42 -19.68
C GLN A 9 -4.11 -14.32 -18.63
N ASN A 10 -4.06 -14.67 -17.34
CA ASN A 10 -3.90 -13.73 -16.22
C ASN A 10 -2.60 -13.93 -15.42
N ARG A 11 -1.63 -14.69 -15.96
CA ARG A 11 -0.27 -14.69 -15.40
C ARG A 11 0.41 -13.41 -15.82
N ILE A 12 0.20 -12.35 -15.04
CA ILE A 12 1.00 -11.13 -15.13
C ILE A 12 2.44 -11.56 -14.85
N ASP A 13 3.30 -11.43 -15.86
CA ASP A 13 4.74 -11.64 -15.69
C ASP A 13 5.30 -10.46 -14.90
N LEU A 14 5.68 -10.73 -13.65
CA LEU A 14 6.22 -9.74 -12.73
C LEU A 14 7.75 -9.69 -12.78
N GLU A 15 8.41 -10.58 -13.52
CA GLU A 15 9.88 -10.60 -13.62
C GLU A 15 10.46 -9.26 -14.11
N PRO A 16 9.88 -8.58 -15.12
CA PRO A 16 10.36 -7.26 -15.54
C PRO A 16 10.20 -6.20 -14.45
N PHE A 17 9.17 -6.33 -13.61
CA PHE A 17 8.96 -5.43 -12.47
C PHE A 17 10.01 -5.67 -11.40
N TYR A 18 10.29 -6.94 -11.05
CA TYR A 18 11.33 -7.27 -10.07
C TYR A 18 12.73 -6.87 -10.54
N GLN A 19 13.06 -7.12 -11.82
CA GLN A 19 14.33 -6.68 -12.39
C GLN A 19 14.51 -5.15 -12.29
N ALA A 20 13.47 -4.38 -12.59
CA ALA A 20 13.53 -2.92 -12.45
C ALA A 20 13.77 -2.49 -10.99
N LEU A 21 13.21 -3.19 -10.01
CA LEU A 21 13.44 -2.92 -8.59
C LEU A 21 14.83 -3.33 -8.11
N GLU A 22 15.39 -4.42 -8.65
CA GLU A 22 16.77 -4.84 -8.37
C GLU A 22 17.79 -3.88 -8.99
N ASP A 23 17.54 -3.43 -10.21
CA ASP A 23 18.39 -2.51 -10.95
C ASP A 23 18.39 -1.10 -10.32
N ASP A 24 17.22 -0.64 -9.85
CA ASP A 24 17.09 0.63 -9.13
C ASP A 24 16.04 0.55 -8.01
N PRO A 25 16.46 0.22 -6.78
CA PRO A 25 15.54 0.13 -5.65
C PRO A 25 14.89 1.49 -5.29
N LYS A 26 15.42 2.62 -5.77
CA LYS A 26 14.82 3.93 -5.55
C LYS A 26 13.51 4.12 -6.30
N LEU A 27 13.29 3.38 -7.38
CA LEU A 27 12.03 3.45 -8.13
C LEU A 27 10.82 3.12 -7.25
N LEU A 28 10.98 2.18 -6.32
CA LEU A 28 9.92 1.86 -5.35
C LEU A 28 9.72 2.99 -4.33
N GLU A 29 10.81 3.54 -3.82
CA GLU A 29 10.79 4.64 -2.87
C GLU A 29 10.10 5.88 -3.48
N GLU A 30 10.53 6.30 -4.66
CA GLU A 30 9.92 7.41 -5.41
C GLU A 30 8.45 7.16 -5.72
N ALA A 31 8.09 5.94 -6.14
CA ALA A 31 6.69 5.59 -6.37
C ALA A 31 5.84 5.73 -5.09
N LEU A 32 6.36 5.29 -3.94
CA LEU A 32 5.69 5.43 -2.65
C LEU A 32 5.59 6.90 -2.21
N GLU A 33 6.62 7.71 -2.44
CA GLU A 33 6.60 9.14 -2.18
C GLU A 33 5.56 9.87 -3.03
N ILE A 34 5.46 9.52 -4.32
CA ILE A 34 4.42 10.06 -5.21
C ILE A 34 3.04 9.69 -4.68
N LEU A 35 2.83 8.43 -4.29
CA LEU A 35 1.55 7.99 -3.72
C LEU A 35 1.21 8.77 -2.44
N LEU A 36 2.19 9.02 -1.57
CA LEU A 36 2.02 9.83 -0.37
C LEU A 36 1.66 11.29 -0.74
N GLY A 37 2.32 11.87 -1.73
CA GLY A 37 1.99 13.19 -2.25
C GLY A 37 0.55 13.27 -2.78
N MET A 38 0.11 12.25 -3.52
CA MET A 38 -1.25 12.18 -4.07
C MET A 38 -2.34 12.20 -3.00
N VAL A 39 -2.05 11.77 -1.76
CA VAL A 39 -2.99 11.92 -0.63
C VAL A 39 -3.41 13.38 -0.44
N ASN A 40 -2.48 14.31 -0.63
CA ASN A 40 -2.70 15.74 -0.43
C ASN A 40 -3.15 16.45 -1.71
N PHE A 41 -2.55 16.11 -2.85
CA PHE A 41 -2.76 16.85 -4.10
C PHE A 41 -3.83 16.24 -5.01
N GLU A 42 -4.07 14.93 -4.93
CA GLU A 42 -5.02 14.20 -5.77
C GLU A 42 -5.91 13.20 -4.99
N PRO A 43 -6.75 13.69 -4.06
CA PRO A 43 -7.51 12.83 -3.14
C PRO A 43 -8.53 11.91 -3.84
N LYS A 44 -8.95 12.21 -5.08
CA LYS A 44 -9.84 11.34 -5.85
C LYS A 44 -9.09 10.15 -6.46
N SER A 45 -7.93 10.41 -7.09
CA SER A 45 -7.09 9.40 -7.73
C SER A 45 -6.58 8.39 -6.69
N ILE A 46 -6.07 8.89 -5.55
CA ILE A 46 -5.55 8.02 -4.48
C ILE A 46 -6.62 7.18 -3.80
N LYS A 47 -7.86 7.70 -3.66
CA LYS A 47 -9.00 6.91 -3.16
C LYS A 47 -9.33 5.74 -4.08
N LYS A 48 -9.25 5.93 -5.40
CA LYS A 48 -9.45 4.86 -6.37
C LYS A 48 -8.39 3.78 -6.22
N LEU A 49 -7.13 4.16 -6.04
CA LEU A 49 -6.04 3.22 -5.79
C LEU A 49 -6.23 2.47 -4.46
N ALA A 50 -6.62 3.17 -3.39
CA ALA A 50 -6.90 2.53 -2.11
C ALA A 50 -8.02 1.49 -2.17
N LEU A 51 -9.05 1.71 -3.01
CA LEU A 51 -10.09 0.72 -3.28
C LEU A 51 -9.53 -0.50 -4.01
N ILE A 52 -8.67 -0.31 -5.01
CA ILE A 52 -7.99 -1.41 -5.72
C ILE A 52 -7.13 -2.23 -4.74
N ILE A 53 -6.34 -1.58 -3.88
CA ILE A 53 -5.51 -2.27 -2.87
C ILE A 53 -6.38 -3.09 -1.92
N LYS A 54 -7.52 -2.54 -1.48
CA LYS A 54 -8.47 -3.26 -0.60
C LYS A 54 -9.04 -4.51 -1.26
N ASP A 55 -9.35 -4.45 -2.55
CA ASP A 55 -10.03 -5.54 -3.26
C ASP A 55 -9.03 -6.63 -3.73
N ASP A 56 -7.87 -6.23 -4.27
CA ASP A 56 -6.88 -7.14 -4.85
C ASP A 56 -5.79 -7.60 -3.88
N SER A 57 -5.48 -6.80 -2.84
CA SER A 57 -4.37 -7.08 -1.91
C SER A 57 -4.80 -6.89 -0.46
N ARG A 58 -5.78 -7.70 -0.03
CA ARG A 58 -6.33 -7.67 1.33
C ARG A 58 -5.27 -7.77 2.43
N ASN A 59 -4.19 -8.53 2.20
CA ASN A 59 -3.09 -8.65 3.16
C ASN A 59 -2.34 -7.32 3.33
N LEU A 60 -1.99 -6.65 2.22
CA LEU A 60 -1.37 -5.33 2.25
C LEU A 60 -2.28 -4.29 2.91
N TYR A 61 -3.57 -4.31 2.58
CA TYR A 61 -4.55 -3.44 3.25
C TYR A 61 -4.62 -3.68 4.76
N ASN A 62 -4.62 -4.94 5.20
CA ASN A 62 -4.68 -5.29 6.61
C ASN A 62 -3.41 -4.84 7.36
N GLU A 63 -2.22 -5.08 6.80
CA GLU A 63 -0.96 -4.61 7.38
C GLU A 63 -0.93 -3.07 7.50
N ILE A 64 -1.36 -2.35 6.46
CA ILE A 64 -1.46 -0.89 6.49
C ILE A 64 -2.45 -0.43 7.58
N ALA A 65 -3.61 -1.07 7.67
CA ALA A 65 -4.64 -0.74 8.65
C ALA A 65 -4.18 -1.02 10.09
N GLU A 66 -3.46 -2.12 10.33
CA GLU A 66 -2.88 -2.46 11.63
C GLU A 66 -1.79 -1.47 12.05
N LEU A 67 -0.87 -1.13 11.14
CA LEU A 67 0.16 -0.11 11.37
C LEU A 67 -0.47 1.26 11.69
N SER A 68 -1.53 1.63 10.97
CA SER A 68 -2.26 2.88 11.22
C SER A 68 -2.87 2.92 12.62
N LYS A 69 -3.55 1.83 13.05
CA LYS A 69 -4.14 1.73 14.40
C LYS A 69 -3.08 1.73 15.50
N SER A 70 -1.98 0.99 15.31
CA SER A 70 -0.86 0.94 16.27
C SER A 70 -0.25 2.33 16.51
N ASN A 71 -0.18 3.17 15.47
CA ASN A 71 0.29 4.55 15.58
C ASN A 71 -0.73 5.47 16.27
N GLN A 72 -2.03 5.21 16.17
CA GLN A 72 -3.07 5.97 16.87
C GLN A 72 -3.11 5.66 18.37
N ASP A 73 -2.93 4.40 18.77
CA ASP A 73 -2.93 4.00 20.18
C ASP A 73 -1.73 4.57 20.96
N LYS A 74 -0.59 4.81 20.29
CA LYS A 74 0.57 5.50 20.89
C LYS A 74 0.33 7.00 21.11
N GLY A 75 -0.59 7.64 20.38
CA GLY A 75 -0.94 9.05 20.56
C GLY A 75 -1.90 9.33 21.72
N ASN A 76 -2.58 8.29 22.24
CA ASN A 76 -3.62 8.40 23.26
C ASN A 76 -3.16 8.05 24.68
N SER A 77 -1.84 7.96 24.92
CA SER A 77 -1.35 7.84 26.30
C SER A 77 -1.68 9.14 27.03
N PRO A 78 -2.52 9.13 28.09
CA PRO A 78 -2.81 10.34 28.83
C PRO A 78 -1.51 10.86 29.41
N SER A 79 -1.15 12.09 29.02
CA SER A 79 -0.03 12.83 29.57
C SER A 79 -0.17 12.85 31.10
N CYS A 80 0.59 11.98 31.77
CA CYS A 80 0.57 11.79 33.22
C CYS A 80 1.33 12.91 33.98
N CYS A 81 1.32 14.14 33.45
CA CYS A 81 1.99 15.30 34.02
C CYS A 81 0.99 16.47 34.14
N GLY A 82 -0.07 16.26 34.94
CA GLY A 82 -0.88 17.33 35.50
C GLY A 82 -0.75 17.26 37.01
N GLY A 83 0.23 17.97 37.57
CA GLY A 83 0.48 17.95 39.01
C GLY A 83 1.44 19.04 39.46
N HIS A 84 0.98 20.30 39.48
CA HIS A 84 0.70 21.11 40.67
C HIS A 84 0.24 22.50 40.23
#